data_AF-A0A416E7R5-F1
#
_entry.id   AF-A0A416E7R5-F1
#
_cell.length_a   1.000
_cell.length_b   1.000
_cell.length_c   1.000
_cell.angle_alpha   90.00
_cell.angle_beta   90.00
_cell.angle_gamma   90.00
#
_symmetry.space_group_name_H-M   'P 1'
#
loop_
_entity.id
_entity.type
_entity.pdbx_description
1 polymer ?
#
loop_
_entity_poly.entity_id
_entity_poly.type
_entity_poly.pdbx_seq_one_letter_code
_entity_poly.pdbx_strand_id
1 'polypeptide(L)'
;NGARLIILDPIQAYMGEKTDMNRANEVRPMFRRLADVAERTGCAVILIGHLNKAAGGQSAYRGLGSIDFRAAARSVLLIGRVKREPNVRVIVHDKSSLAPEGKPVAFCLDPETGFSWIGEYDITADELLSGAGGNTATKTEQAERLILDLLADGKELASEDIVKAAAEAGISERTVQNAKRNMGGILGARRVGGQWYNFIKKKQPPEPAS
;
A
#
# COMPACT_ATOMS: atom_id res chain seq x y z
N ASN A 1 -20.62 21.90 25.95
CA ASN A 1 -20.07 21.48 24.63
C ASN A 1 -19.53 20.07 24.71
N GLY A 2 -19.79 19.23 23.70
CA GLY A 2 -19.52 17.78 23.71
C GLY A 2 -18.81 17.26 22.46
N ALA A 3 -17.98 18.08 21.81
CA ALA A 3 -17.15 17.62 20.70
C ALA A 3 -16.19 16.51 21.16
N ARG A 4 -16.05 15.45 20.36
CA ARG A 4 -15.24 14.26 20.66
C ARG A 4 -14.02 14.10 19.76
N LEU A 5 -13.96 14.84 18.65
CA LEU A 5 -12.87 14.78 17.67
C LEU A 5 -12.59 16.17 17.10
N ILE A 6 -11.30 16.50 16.96
CA ILE A 6 -10.79 17.65 16.21
C ILE A 6 -9.76 17.14 15.22
N ILE A 7 -9.85 17.62 13.97
CA ILE A 7 -8.88 17.33 12.91
C ILE A 7 -8.28 18.65 12.45
N LEU A 8 -6.94 18.74 12.44
CA LEU A 8 -6.20 19.88 11.91
C LEU A 8 -5.48 19.47 10.62
N ASP A 9 -5.92 20.01 9.49
CA ASP A 9 -5.44 19.62 8.16
C ASP A 9 -5.11 20.81 7.24
N PRO A 10 -3.83 21.04 6.90
CA PRO A 10 -2.64 20.45 7.50
C PRO A 10 -2.27 21.23 8.78
N ILE A 11 -1.61 20.59 9.76
CA ILE A 11 -1.21 21.24 11.02
C ILE A 11 -0.39 22.51 10.80
N GLN A 12 0.38 22.55 9.71
CA GLN A 12 1.19 23.68 9.27
C GLN A 12 0.36 24.96 9.12
N ALA A 13 -0.91 24.87 8.72
CA ALA A 13 -1.78 26.03 8.56
C ALA A 13 -2.17 26.69 9.90
N TYR A 14 -1.92 26.02 11.03
CA TYR A 14 -2.35 26.43 12.36
C TYR A 14 -1.19 26.75 13.32
N MET A 15 0.05 26.72 12.84
CA MET A 15 1.23 26.94 13.70
C MET A 15 1.46 28.41 14.06
N GLY A 16 0.86 29.33 13.30
CA GLY A 16 1.04 30.78 13.46
C GLY A 16 2.21 31.32 12.64
N GLU A 17 2.07 32.55 12.14
CA GLU A 17 3.01 33.17 11.17
C GLU A 17 4.45 33.29 11.66
N LYS A 18 4.68 33.26 12.98
CA LYS A 18 5.99 33.44 13.61
C LYS A 18 6.61 32.15 14.13
N THR A 19 6.01 30.99 13.83
CA THR A 19 6.44 29.70 14.36
C THR A 19 7.15 28.88 13.29
N ASP A 20 8.42 28.57 13.53
CA ASP A 20 9.20 27.66 12.72
C ASP A 20 8.93 26.21 13.13
N MET A 21 8.31 25.46 12.21
CA MET A 21 7.97 24.06 12.43
C MET A 21 9.18 23.13 12.56
N ASN A 22 10.37 23.58 12.18
CA ASN A 22 11.60 22.79 12.32
C ASN A 22 12.25 22.98 13.69
N ARG A 23 11.77 23.94 14.50
CA ARG A 23 12.35 24.27 15.80
C ARG A 23 11.58 23.63 16.95
N ALA A 24 12.25 22.70 17.63
CA ALA A 24 11.74 21.99 18.79
C ALA A 24 11.08 22.89 19.86
N ASN A 25 11.75 23.99 20.19
CA ASN A 25 11.32 24.95 21.21
C ASN A 25 10.05 25.72 20.82
N GLU A 26 9.69 25.76 19.54
CA GLU A 26 8.50 26.44 19.03
C GLU A 26 7.33 25.47 18.80
N VAL A 27 7.62 24.22 18.43
CA VAL A 27 6.63 23.15 18.25
C VAL A 27 6.04 22.68 19.58
N ARG A 28 6.88 22.42 20.58
CA ARG A 28 6.46 21.83 21.86
C ARG A 28 5.38 22.63 22.60
N PRO A 29 5.47 23.98 22.72
CA PRO A 29 4.43 24.77 23.37
C PRO A 29 3.06 24.63 22.70
N MET A 30 3.01 24.54 21.37
CA MET A 30 1.76 24.37 20.63
C MET A 30 1.12 23.00 20.94
N PHE A 31 1.92 21.93 20.89
CA PHE A 31 1.45 20.59 21.23
C PHE A 31 0.98 20.47 22.68
N ARG A 32 1.65 21.14 23.62
CA ARG A 32 1.21 21.19 25.02
C ARG A 32 -0.20 21.76 25.13
N ARG A 33 -0.49 22.87 24.43
CA ARG A 33 -1.83 23.47 24.44
C ARG A 33 -2.90 22.53 23.86
N LEU A 34 -2.57 21.80 22.78
CA LEU A 34 -3.48 20.79 22.22
C LEU A 34 -3.71 19.62 23.18
N ALA A 35 -2.66 19.15 23.87
CA ALA A 35 -2.76 18.12 24.89
C ALA A 35 -3.65 18.58 26.06
N ASP A 36 -3.46 19.81 26.56
CA ASP A 36 -4.27 20.37 27.63
C ASP A 36 -5.77 20.43 27.26
N VAL A 37 -6.07 20.75 25.99
CA VAL A 37 -7.44 20.74 25.46
C VAL A 37 -7.99 19.31 25.40
N ALA A 38 -7.22 18.35 24.87
CA ALA A 38 -7.61 16.95 24.79
C ALA A 38 -7.89 16.37 26.19
N GLU A 39 -7.01 16.61 27.16
CA GLU A 39 -7.15 16.14 28.54
C GLU A 39 -8.38 16.74 29.22
N ARG A 40 -8.59 18.05 29.10
CA ARG A 40 -9.75 18.72 29.73
C ARG A 40 -11.09 18.32 29.13
N THR A 41 -11.12 17.91 27.87
CA THR A 41 -12.38 17.69 27.13
C THR A 41 -12.66 16.22 26.83
N GLY A 42 -11.67 15.35 26.95
CA GLY A 42 -11.72 13.97 26.46
C GLY A 42 -11.83 13.87 24.94
N CYS A 43 -11.46 14.93 24.21
CA CYS A 43 -11.52 14.97 22.75
C CYS A 43 -10.26 14.33 22.13
N ALA A 44 -10.43 13.51 21.11
CA ALA A 44 -9.33 13.08 20.25
C ALA A 44 -8.87 14.24 19.36
N VAL A 45 -7.56 14.41 19.21
CA VAL A 45 -6.96 15.42 18.32
C VAL A 45 -6.14 14.69 17.26
N ILE A 46 -6.53 14.82 16.00
CA ILE A 46 -5.83 14.26 14.85
C ILE A 46 -5.15 15.39 14.10
N LEU A 47 -3.87 15.21 13.82
CA LEU A 47 -3.05 16.16 13.10
C LEU A 47 -2.67 15.55 11.76
N ILE A 48 -3.01 16.22 10.66
CA ILE A 48 -2.57 15.83 9.33
C ILE A 48 -1.35 16.66 8.98
N GLY A 49 -0.25 15.97 8.67
CA GLY A 49 1.00 16.59 8.22
C GLY A 49 1.46 15.92 6.95
N HIS A 50 1.94 16.71 5.98
CA HIS A 50 2.56 16.12 4.80
C HIS A 50 3.95 15.55 5.15
N LEU A 51 4.48 14.71 4.26
CA LEU A 51 5.86 14.24 4.35
C LEU A 51 6.80 15.19 3.60
N ASN A 52 8.06 15.27 4.02
CA ASN A 52 9.08 15.98 3.25
C ASN A 52 9.48 15.19 1.99
N LYS A 53 9.98 15.89 0.96
CA LYS A 53 10.37 15.30 -0.33
C LYS A 53 11.77 14.64 -0.32
N ALA A 54 12.43 14.53 0.84
CA ALA A 54 13.81 14.04 0.91
C ALA A 54 13.87 12.54 0.55
N ALA A 55 14.67 12.22 -0.46
CA ALA A 55 15.00 10.84 -0.82
C ALA A 55 16.16 10.34 0.06
N GLY A 56 16.04 9.12 0.61
CA GLY A 56 17.15 8.42 1.27
C GLY A 56 17.28 8.54 2.80
N GLY A 57 16.25 9.02 3.52
CA GLY A 57 16.22 9.03 5.00
C GLY A 57 15.32 7.95 5.61
N GLN A 58 15.59 7.55 6.87
CA GLN A 58 14.71 6.67 7.66
C GLN A 58 13.28 7.24 7.72
N SER A 59 12.27 6.37 7.60
CA SER A 59 10.83 6.68 7.62
C SER A 59 10.41 7.59 8.78
N ALA A 60 10.93 7.33 9.98
CA ALA A 60 10.68 8.10 11.20
C ALA A 60 11.06 9.60 11.08
N TYR A 61 11.94 9.96 10.13
CA TYR A 61 12.43 11.33 9.90
C TYR A 61 11.82 12.00 8.66
N ARG A 62 10.86 11.33 7.99
CA ARG A 62 10.18 11.87 6.80
C ARG A 62 8.94 12.70 7.14
N GLY A 63 8.47 12.67 8.38
CA GLY A 63 7.46 13.62 8.86
C GLY A 63 7.94 15.06 8.67
N LEU A 64 7.06 15.96 8.21
CA LEU A 64 7.42 17.38 8.11
C LEU A 64 7.69 17.99 9.49
N GLY A 65 8.73 18.84 9.56
CA GLY A 65 9.06 19.63 10.74
C GLY A 65 9.95 18.88 11.75
N SER A 66 9.97 19.38 12.99
CA SER A 66 10.77 18.81 14.07
C SER A 66 10.35 17.36 14.36
N ILE A 67 11.32 16.52 14.75
CA ILE A 67 11.04 15.19 15.33
C ILE A 67 10.08 15.26 16.54
N ASP A 68 9.93 16.44 17.16
CA ASP A 68 9.01 16.67 18.27
C ASP A 68 7.53 16.48 17.91
N PHE A 69 7.14 16.61 16.64
CA PHE A 69 5.79 16.24 16.20
C PHE A 69 5.52 14.77 16.49
N ARG A 70 6.42 13.90 16.01
CA ARG A 70 6.39 12.46 16.26
C ARG A 70 6.55 12.14 17.75
N ALA A 71 7.42 12.87 18.45
CA ALA A 71 7.66 12.64 19.88
C ALA A 71 6.42 12.94 20.74
N ALA A 72 5.70 14.03 20.44
CA ALA A 72 4.53 14.46 21.19
C ALA A 72 3.28 13.60 20.93
N ALA A 73 3.11 13.04 19.73
CA ALA A 73 1.96 12.21 19.38
C ALA A 73 1.97 10.85 20.10
N ARG A 74 0.80 10.36 20.55
CA ARG A 74 0.65 9.01 21.14
C ARG A 74 0.56 7.89 20.10
N SER A 75 0.08 8.23 18.91
CA SER A 75 0.04 7.35 17.74
C SER A 75 0.46 8.14 16.51
N VAL A 76 1.23 7.51 15.61
CA VAL A 76 1.63 8.09 14.33
C VAL A 76 1.32 7.08 13.24
N LEU A 77 0.49 7.50 12.29
CA LEU A 77 0.14 6.73 11.11
C LEU A 77 0.83 7.34 9.90
N LEU A 78 1.51 6.49 9.13
CA LEU A 78 2.15 6.85 7.88
C LEU A 78 1.31 6.31 6.72
N ILE A 79 0.96 7.17 5.77
CA ILE A 79 0.22 6.76 4.57
C ILE A 79 1.11 7.00 3.35
N GLY A 80 1.33 5.94 2.57
CA GLY A 80 2.13 5.99 1.34
C GLY A 80 1.43 5.28 0.19
N ARG A 81 1.84 5.61 -1.05
CA ARG A 81 1.38 4.91 -2.26
C ARG A 81 2.31 3.74 -2.55
N VAL A 82 1.74 2.62 -3.00
CA VAL A 82 2.53 1.52 -3.55
C VAL A 82 2.93 1.89 -4.97
N LYS A 83 4.23 2.02 -5.25
CA LYS A 83 4.72 2.53 -6.54
C LYS A 83 4.27 1.71 -7.75
N ARG A 84 4.17 0.38 -7.59
CA ARG A 84 3.71 -0.55 -8.64
C ARG A 84 2.18 -0.62 -8.77
N GLU A 85 1.45 -0.15 -7.77
CA GLU A 85 -0.01 -0.19 -7.71
C GLU A 85 -0.55 1.22 -7.39
N PRO A 86 -0.66 2.12 -8.38
CA PRO A 86 -0.83 3.56 -8.15
C PRO A 86 -2.13 3.94 -7.40
N ASN A 87 -3.14 3.08 -7.45
CA ASN A 87 -4.40 3.27 -6.73
C ASN A 87 -4.33 2.74 -5.29
N VAL A 88 -3.34 1.90 -4.97
CA VAL A 88 -3.16 1.28 -3.66
C VAL A 88 -2.33 2.18 -2.75
N ARG A 89 -2.83 2.34 -1.54
CA ARG A 89 -2.17 3.04 -0.44
C ARG A 89 -2.11 2.12 0.77
N VAL A 90 -1.05 2.27 1.55
CA VAL A 90 -0.86 1.49 2.78
C VAL A 90 -0.75 2.45 3.95
N ILE A 91 -1.45 2.12 5.02
CA ILE A 91 -1.35 2.75 6.33
C ILE A 91 -0.39 1.90 7.16
N VAL A 92 0.71 2.49 7.62
CA VAL A 92 1.68 1.86 8.53
C VAL A 92 1.59 2.55 9.89
N HIS A 93 1.51 1.78 10.97
CA HIS A 93 1.53 2.31 12.33
C HIS A 93 2.98 2.53 12.76
N ASP A 94 3.51 3.74 12.56
CA ASP A 94 4.93 4.08 12.77
C ASP A 94 5.28 4.27 14.27
N LYS A 95 4.30 4.61 15.09
CA LYS A 95 4.47 4.74 16.54
C LYS A 95 3.17 4.45 17.25
N SER A 96 3.24 3.67 18.32
CA SER A 96 2.17 3.51 19.31
C SER A 96 2.74 3.57 20.72
N SER A 97 2.21 4.44 21.59
CA SER A 97 2.70 4.58 22.97
C SER A 97 1.94 3.73 23.99
N LEU A 98 0.77 3.19 23.65
CA LEU A 98 -0.15 2.54 24.61
C LEU A 98 -0.44 1.07 24.27
N ALA A 99 0.06 0.59 23.13
CA ALA A 99 -0.13 -0.77 22.63
C ALA A 99 0.98 -1.08 21.61
N PRO A 100 1.21 -2.35 21.23
CA PRO A 100 2.03 -2.68 20.07
C PRO A 100 1.55 -1.96 18.80
N GLU A 101 2.47 -1.70 17.87
CA GLU A 101 2.11 -1.20 16.55
C GLU A 101 1.16 -2.17 15.82
N GLY A 102 0.22 -1.60 15.08
CA GLY A 102 -0.70 -2.38 14.26
C GLY A 102 0.00 -2.87 13.00
N LYS A 103 -0.43 -4.00 12.46
CA LYS A 103 0.02 -4.44 11.14
C LYS A 103 -0.35 -3.41 10.07
N PRO A 104 0.45 -3.25 9.01
CA PRO A 104 0.08 -2.37 7.91
C PRO A 104 -1.22 -2.83 7.24
N VAL A 105 -2.05 -1.86 6.86
CA VAL A 105 -3.35 -2.11 6.21
C VAL A 105 -3.42 -1.33 4.92
N ALA A 106 -3.78 -2.00 3.83
CA ALA A 106 -3.93 -1.40 2.51
C ALA A 106 -5.38 -1.08 2.16
N PHE A 107 -5.53 -0.05 1.34
CA PHE A 107 -6.78 0.34 0.71
C PHE A 107 -6.54 0.82 -0.73
N CYS A 108 -7.55 0.68 -1.57
CA CYS A 108 -7.56 1.19 -2.93
C CYS A 108 -8.39 2.48 -3.00
N LEU A 109 -7.92 3.45 -3.78
CA LEU A 109 -8.72 4.58 -4.28
C LEU A 109 -8.80 4.47 -5.79
N ASP A 110 -9.86 3.83 -6.27
CA ASP A 110 -10.11 3.67 -7.69
C ASP A 110 -10.94 4.86 -8.23
N PRO A 111 -10.63 5.42 -9.40
CA PRO A 111 -11.40 6.53 -9.98
C PRO A 111 -12.86 6.18 -10.29
N GLU A 112 -13.16 4.91 -10.58
CA GLU A 112 -14.51 4.45 -10.95
C GLU A 112 -15.26 3.93 -9.72
N THR A 113 -14.60 3.10 -8.90
CA THR A 113 -15.26 2.42 -7.78
C THR A 113 -15.06 3.09 -6.43
N GLY A 114 -14.21 4.12 -6.34
CA GLY A 114 -13.93 4.85 -5.12
C GLY A 114 -13.07 4.08 -4.10
N PHE A 115 -13.29 4.33 -2.82
CA PHE A 115 -12.52 3.76 -1.72
C PHE A 115 -12.93 2.30 -1.43
N SER A 116 -11.95 1.42 -1.26
CA SER A 116 -12.16 0.06 -0.74
C SER A 116 -10.99 -0.43 0.11
N TRP A 117 -11.29 -1.16 1.19
CA TRP A 117 -10.27 -1.83 1.99
C TRP A 117 -9.75 -3.08 1.28
N ILE A 118 -8.43 -3.30 1.35
CA ILE A 118 -7.78 -4.52 0.87
C ILE A 118 -7.50 -5.45 2.05
N GLY A 119 -7.08 -4.90 3.19
CA GLY A 119 -6.77 -5.66 4.41
C GLY A 119 -5.29 -5.56 4.80
N GLU A 120 -4.79 -6.52 5.57
CA GLU A 120 -3.38 -6.58 5.96
C GLU A 120 -2.47 -6.58 4.73
N TYR A 121 -1.35 -5.86 4.80
CA TYR A 121 -0.40 -5.71 3.71
C TYR A 121 1.03 -5.84 4.21
N ASP A 122 1.82 -6.68 3.57
CA ASP A 122 3.19 -6.99 4.00
C ASP A 122 4.18 -5.98 3.40
N ILE A 123 4.37 -4.85 4.09
CA ILE A 123 5.33 -3.81 3.71
C ILE A 123 5.79 -3.01 4.94
N THR A 124 7.06 -2.65 4.99
CA THR A 124 7.57 -1.74 6.02
C THR A 124 7.40 -0.26 5.64
N ALA A 125 7.48 0.64 6.61
CA ALA A 125 7.46 2.09 6.37
C ALA A 125 8.58 2.55 5.44
N ASP A 126 9.80 2.03 5.64
CA ASP A 126 10.99 2.38 4.84
C ASP A 126 10.83 1.90 3.38
N GLU A 127 10.32 0.69 3.20
CA GLU A 127 9.98 0.10 1.91
C GLU A 127 8.92 0.91 1.15
N LEU A 128 7.83 1.27 1.82
CA LEU A 128 6.76 2.10 1.26
C LEU A 128 7.27 3.48 0.85
N LEU A 129 8.18 4.07 1.63
CA LEU A 129 8.69 5.43 1.41
C LEU A 129 9.84 5.52 0.40
N SER A 130 10.73 4.53 0.38
CA SER A 130 11.79 4.40 -0.64
C SER A 130 11.24 3.99 -2.00
N GLY A 131 10.04 3.40 -2.03
CA GLY A 131 9.50 2.74 -3.22
C GLY A 131 10.24 1.45 -3.57
N ALA A 132 11.10 0.95 -2.67
CA ALA A 132 11.74 -0.36 -2.75
C ALA A 132 10.85 -1.48 -2.17
N GLY A 133 9.75 -1.11 -1.52
CA GLY A 133 8.73 -1.99 -0.97
C GLY A 133 7.75 -2.58 -1.95
N GLY A 134 7.19 -3.73 -1.59
CA GLY A 134 6.37 -4.59 -2.45
C GLY A 134 7.13 -5.81 -2.99
N ASN A 135 8.13 -6.29 -2.24
CA ASN A 135 8.96 -7.44 -2.61
C ASN A 135 8.31 -8.80 -2.26
N THR A 136 7.17 -8.78 -1.56
CA THR A 136 6.16 -9.85 -1.70
C THR A 136 5.50 -9.65 -3.06
N ALA A 137 5.67 -10.63 -3.97
CA ALA A 137 5.03 -10.62 -5.27
C ALA A 137 3.57 -10.16 -5.12
N THR A 138 3.13 -9.18 -5.90
CA THR A 138 1.72 -8.72 -5.90
C THR A 138 0.80 -9.93 -6.08
N LYS A 139 -0.47 -9.87 -5.65
CA LYS A 139 -1.41 -10.97 -5.91
C LYS A 139 -1.48 -11.34 -7.40
N THR A 140 -1.22 -10.38 -8.29
CA THR A 140 -1.08 -10.60 -9.74
C THR A 140 0.23 -11.32 -10.09
N GLU A 141 1.39 -10.90 -9.57
CA GLU A 141 2.67 -11.60 -9.79
C GLU A 141 2.68 -13.00 -9.17
N GLN A 142 2.01 -13.20 -8.02
CA GLN A 142 1.76 -14.52 -7.42
C GLN A 142 0.91 -15.38 -8.35
N ALA A 143 -0.13 -14.79 -8.97
CA ALA A 143 -0.96 -15.48 -9.95
C ALA A 143 -0.17 -15.81 -11.23
N GLU A 144 0.67 -14.89 -11.73
CA GLU A 144 1.55 -15.12 -12.88
C GLU A 144 2.51 -16.28 -12.62
N ARG A 145 3.17 -16.29 -11.45
CA ARG A 145 4.06 -17.38 -11.04
C ARG A 145 3.31 -18.70 -10.90
N LEU A 146 2.17 -18.70 -10.23
CA LEU A 146 1.32 -19.89 -10.07
C LEU A 146 0.92 -20.46 -11.44
N ILE A 147 0.51 -19.60 -12.38
CA ILE A 147 0.12 -20.03 -13.73
C ILE A 147 1.32 -20.62 -14.48
N LEU A 148 2.51 -20.01 -14.39
CA LEU A 148 3.72 -20.54 -15.02
C LEU A 148 4.12 -21.89 -14.44
N ASP A 149 4.05 -22.05 -13.11
CA ASP A 149 4.38 -23.30 -12.42
C ASP A 149 3.38 -24.42 -12.79
N LEU A 150 2.09 -24.10 -12.86
CA LEU A 150 1.04 -25.05 -13.26
C LEU A 150 1.18 -25.52 -14.72
N LEU A 151 1.65 -24.64 -15.61
CA LEU A 151 1.82 -24.90 -17.04
C LEU A 151 3.26 -25.30 -17.42
N ALA A 152 4.13 -25.48 -16.43
CA ALA A 152 5.50 -25.92 -16.63
C ALA A 152 5.56 -27.29 -17.34
N ASP A 153 6.72 -27.61 -17.91
CA ASP A 153 6.97 -28.86 -18.65
C ASP A 153 6.02 -29.10 -19.84
N GLY A 154 5.44 -28.02 -20.39
CA GLY A 154 4.55 -28.09 -21.55
C GLY A 154 3.15 -28.62 -21.22
N LYS A 155 2.74 -28.59 -19.95
CA LYS A 155 1.38 -28.93 -19.54
C LYS A 155 0.38 -27.92 -20.08
N GLU A 156 -0.83 -28.41 -20.35
CA GLU A 156 -1.98 -27.58 -20.68
C GLU A 156 -3.08 -27.84 -19.66
N LEU A 157 -3.70 -26.78 -19.15
CA LEU A 157 -4.74 -26.88 -18.13
C LEU A 157 -5.98 -26.08 -18.52
N ALA A 158 -7.13 -26.57 -18.08
CA ALA A 158 -8.37 -25.85 -18.26
C ALA A 158 -8.33 -24.54 -17.47
N SER A 159 -8.96 -23.50 -18.02
CA SER A 159 -9.01 -22.18 -17.40
C SER A 159 -9.63 -22.23 -16.01
N GLU A 160 -10.61 -23.10 -15.80
CA GLU A 160 -11.32 -23.30 -14.53
C GLU A 160 -10.41 -23.93 -13.47
N ASP A 161 -9.55 -24.89 -13.86
CA ASP A 161 -8.61 -25.53 -12.93
C ASP A 161 -7.54 -24.53 -12.44
N ILE A 162 -7.09 -23.64 -13.32
CA ILE A 162 -6.18 -22.54 -12.96
C ILE A 162 -6.86 -21.58 -11.97
N VAL A 163 -8.13 -21.23 -12.20
CA VAL A 163 -8.90 -20.36 -11.29
C VAL A 163 -9.11 -21.05 -9.94
N LYS A 164 -9.38 -22.36 -9.93
CA LYS A 164 -9.53 -23.15 -8.71
C LYS A 164 -8.24 -23.20 -7.90
N ALA A 165 -7.11 -23.52 -8.52
CA ALA A 165 -5.81 -23.54 -7.85
C ALA A 165 -5.42 -22.14 -7.30
N ALA A 166 -5.77 -21.08 -8.02
CA ALA A 166 -5.58 -19.71 -7.56
C ALA A 166 -6.48 -19.37 -6.35
N ALA A 167 -7.73 -19.83 -6.35
CA ALA A 167 -8.64 -19.65 -5.22
C ALA A 167 -8.13 -20.37 -3.96
N GLU A 168 -7.57 -21.58 -4.09
CA GLU A 168 -6.90 -22.32 -3.00
C GLU A 168 -5.68 -21.55 -2.44
N ALA A 169 -5.00 -20.77 -3.28
CA ALA A 169 -3.92 -19.86 -2.89
C ALA A 169 -4.40 -18.47 -2.41
N GLY A 170 -5.72 -18.26 -2.26
CA GLY A 170 -6.30 -16.99 -1.84
C GLY A 170 -6.13 -15.87 -2.86
N ILE A 171 -6.22 -16.18 -4.15
CA ILE A 171 -6.15 -15.25 -5.28
C ILE A 171 -7.51 -15.19 -5.97
N SER A 172 -8.04 -13.98 -6.19
CA SER A 172 -9.35 -13.80 -6.83
C SER A 172 -9.31 -14.13 -8.34
N GLU A 173 -10.44 -14.57 -8.88
CA GLU A 173 -10.57 -14.82 -10.33
C GLU A 173 -10.23 -13.57 -11.17
N ARG A 174 -10.64 -12.38 -10.73
CA ARG A 174 -10.29 -11.11 -11.38
C ARG A 174 -8.78 -10.92 -11.47
N THR A 175 -8.05 -11.29 -10.44
CA THR A 175 -6.57 -11.25 -10.41
C THR A 175 -5.96 -12.25 -11.38
N VAL A 176 -6.52 -13.47 -11.49
CA VAL A 176 -6.11 -14.48 -12.47
C VAL A 176 -6.29 -13.99 -13.91
N GLN A 177 -7.42 -13.34 -14.21
CA GLN A 177 -7.67 -12.80 -15.55
C GLN A 177 -6.70 -11.65 -15.90
N ASN A 178 -6.39 -10.80 -14.94
CA ASN A 178 -5.37 -9.76 -15.11
C ASN A 178 -3.98 -10.35 -15.39
N ALA A 179 -3.58 -11.37 -14.63
CA ALA A 179 -2.32 -12.10 -14.84
C ALA A 179 -2.25 -12.73 -16.25
N LYS A 180 -3.32 -13.40 -16.70
CA LYS A 180 -3.41 -13.96 -18.06
C LYS A 180 -3.27 -12.90 -19.14
N ARG A 181 -3.90 -11.73 -18.97
CA ARG A 181 -3.79 -10.60 -19.90
C ARG A 181 -2.36 -10.06 -19.96
N ASN A 182 -1.70 -9.90 -18.82
CA ASN A 182 -0.30 -9.45 -18.74
C ASN A 182 0.65 -10.43 -19.45
N MET A 183 0.40 -11.73 -19.30
CA MET A 183 1.20 -12.78 -19.93
C MET A 183 0.78 -13.10 -21.37
N GLY A 184 0.03 -12.24 -22.07
CA GLY A 184 -0.45 -12.51 -23.43
C GLY A 184 0.66 -12.80 -24.46
N GLY A 185 1.90 -12.35 -24.22
CA GLY A 185 3.06 -12.69 -25.03
C GLY A 185 3.62 -14.10 -24.78
N ILE A 186 3.34 -14.69 -23.62
CA ILE A 186 3.89 -15.96 -23.13
C ILE A 186 2.84 -17.07 -23.19
N LEU A 187 1.59 -16.76 -22.85
CA LEU A 187 0.49 -17.72 -22.82
C LEU A 187 -0.25 -17.78 -24.15
N GLY A 188 -0.62 -19.00 -24.52
CA GLY A 188 -1.61 -19.31 -25.54
C GLY A 188 -2.88 -19.85 -24.90
N ALA A 189 -4.00 -19.66 -25.60
CA ALA A 189 -5.29 -20.25 -25.22
C ALA A 189 -5.90 -20.94 -26.43
N ARG A 190 -6.47 -22.14 -26.23
CA ARG A 190 -7.20 -22.87 -27.27
C ARG A 190 -8.48 -23.47 -26.72
N ARG A 191 -9.49 -23.60 -27.58
CA ARG A 191 -10.78 -24.18 -27.20
C ARG A 191 -10.82 -25.66 -27.59
N VAL A 192 -11.11 -26.53 -26.63
CA VAL A 192 -11.25 -27.98 -26.82
C VAL A 192 -12.56 -28.42 -26.17
N GLY A 193 -13.46 -29.05 -26.92
CA GLY A 193 -14.71 -29.60 -26.38
C GLY A 193 -15.63 -28.58 -25.69
N GLY A 194 -15.53 -27.29 -26.04
CA GLY A 194 -16.31 -26.21 -25.42
C GLY A 194 -15.59 -25.46 -24.31
N GLN A 195 -14.51 -26.01 -23.74
CA GLN A 195 -13.73 -25.45 -22.64
C GLN A 195 -12.45 -24.77 -23.13
N TRP A 196 -11.98 -23.74 -22.41
CA TRP A 196 -10.75 -23.03 -22.71
C TRP A 196 -9.56 -23.65 -21.97
N TYR A 197 -8.52 -24.03 -22.70
CA TYR A 197 -7.25 -24.50 -22.17
C TYR A 197 -6.16 -23.46 -22.37
N ASN A 198 -5.29 -23.32 -21.37
CA ASN A 198 -4.16 -22.39 -21.37
C ASN A 198 -2.85 -23.19 -21.40
N PHE A 199 -1.86 -22.67 -22.11
CA PHE A 199 -0.54 -23.31 -22.28
C PHE A 199 0.55 -22.25 -22.51
N ILE A 200 1.81 -22.60 -22.28
CA ILE A 200 2.94 -21.72 -22.60
C ILE A 200 3.28 -21.85 -24.10
N LYS A 201 3.36 -20.71 -24.81
CA LYS A 201 3.74 -20.66 -26.23
C LYS A 201 5.15 -21.21 -26.40
N LYS A 202 5.33 -22.12 -27.36
CA LYS A 202 6.67 -22.53 -27.80
C LYS A 202 7.35 -21.34 -28.49
N LYS A 203 8.63 -21.12 -28.20
CA LYS A 203 9.45 -20.12 -28.89
C LYS A 203 9.40 -20.44 -30.39
N GLN A 204 8.86 -19.54 -31.21
CA GLN A 204 8.87 -19.71 -32.66
C GLN A 204 10.35 -19.78 -33.11
N PRO A 205 10.77 -20.80 -33.87
CA PRO A 205 12.09 -20.76 -34.50
C PRO A 205 12.14 -19.55 -35.46
N PRO A 206 13.29 -18.88 -35.60
CA PRO A 206 13.43 -17.78 -36.55
C PRO A 206 13.06 -18.27 -37.96
N GLU A 207 12.32 -17.46 -38.71
CA GLU A 207 12.01 -17.71 -40.12
C GLU A 207 13.32 -17.95 -40.89
N PRO A 208 13.38 -18.96 -41.79
CA PRO A 208 14.52 -19.10 -42.68
C PRO A 208 14.59 -17.83 -43.54
N ALA A 209 15.75 -17.16 -43.52
CA ALA A 209 16.01 -16.03 -44.39
C ALA A 209 15.91 -16.50 -45.85
N SER A 210 14.98 -15.91 -46.59
CA SER A 210 14.83 -16.04 -48.04
C SER A 210 16.01 -15.41 -48.79
#